data_AF-X1M4P7-F1
#
_entry.id   AF-X1M4P7-F1
#
_cell.length_a   1.000
_cell.length_b   1.000
_cell.length_c   1.000
_cell.angle_alpha   90.00
_cell.angle_beta   90.00
_cell.angle_gamma   90.00
#
_symmetry.space_group_name_H-M   'P 1'
#
loop_
_entity.id
_entity.type
_entity.pdbx_description
1 polymer ?
#
loop_
_entity_poly.entity_id
_entity_poly.type
_entity_poly.pdbx_seq_one_letter_code
_entity_poly.pdbx_strand_id
1 'polypeptide(L)'
;ESEGEKAIYLGDLIPTASHIKIPYIAAYDLFPLAVVEKKKEILEQVIKEKWLLIFEHDPKITFAYLIEKDGKQILEPVHNKNSKTQNPITSPR
;
A
#
# COMPACT_ATOMS: atom_id res chain seq x y z
N GLU A 1 5.92 -10.63 -11.83
CA GLU A 1 4.80 -11.53 -12.14
C GLU A 1 5.28 -12.95 -11.91
N SER A 2 4.49 -13.77 -11.22
CA SER A 2 4.75 -15.19 -11.02
C SER A 2 3.40 -15.91 -11.00
N GLU A 3 3.25 -16.98 -11.77
CA GLU A 3 2.02 -17.80 -11.83
C GLU A 3 0.71 -17.01 -12.07
N GLY A 4 0.80 -15.87 -12.78
CA GLY A 4 -0.35 -14.99 -13.05
C GLY A 4 -0.63 -13.97 -11.93
N GLU A 5 0.11 -14.03 -10.82
CA GLU A 5 0.07 -13.02 -9.77
C GLU A 5 1.07 -11.90 -10.03
N LYS A 6 0.63 -10.67 -9.80
CA LYS A 6 1.43 -9.45 -9.97
C LYS A 6 1.57 -8.72 -8.65
N ALA A 7 2.77 -8.19 -8.42
CA ALA A 7 3.08 -7.34 -7.28
C ALA A 7 3.76 -6.07 -7.81
N ILE A 8 3.50 -4.95 -7.14
CA ILE A 8 4.12 -3.66 -7.45
C ILE A 8 4.85 -3.12 -6.23
N TYR A 9 6.06 -2.66 -6.48
CA TYR A 9 6.87 -1.91 -5.53
C TYR A 9 6.65 -0.42 -5.73
N LEU A 10 6.07 0.25 -4.74
CA LEU A 10 5.66 1.65 -4.86
C LEU A 10 6.77 2.65 -4.50
N GLY A 11 7.80 2.20 -3.78
CA GLY A 11 8.92 3.04 -3.33
C GLY A 11 8.46 4.37 -2.72
N ASP A 12 9.16 5.45 -3.08
CA ASP A 12 8.86 6.81 -2.59
C ASP A 12 7.58 7.43 -3.14
N LEU A 13 6.96 6.84 -4.17
CA LEU A 13 5.71 7.37 -4.72
C LEU A 13 4.54 7.20 -3.74
N ILE A 14 4.54 6.09 -3.01
CA ILE A 14 3.56 5.78 -1.95
C ILE A 14 4.32 5.02 -0.85
N PRO A 15 5.06 5.73 0.01
CA PRO A 15 5.97 5.09 0.95
C PRO A 15 5.23 4.33 2.05
N THR A 16 4.01 4.76 2.40
CA THR A 16 3.18 4.10 3.42
C THR A 16 1.72 3.98 2.99
N ALA A 17 0.96 3.11 3.65
CA ALA A 17 -0.47 2.91 3.41
C ALA A 17 -1.29 4.21 3.53
N SER A 18 -0.83 5.15 4.37
CA SER A 18 -1.49 6.45 4.56
C SER A 18 -1.34 7.38 3.34
N HIS A 19 -0.29 7.20 2.54
CA HIS A 19 -0.02 8.00 1.35
C HIS A 19 -0.85 7.56 0.13
N ILE A 20 -1.70 6.54 0.25
CA ILE A 20 -2.46 6.04 -0.89
C ILE A 20 -3.50 7.05 -1.39
N LYS A 21 -3.97 7.96 -0.53
CA LYS A 21 -4.91 9.00 -0.97
C LYS A 21 -4.24 9.91 -2.01
N ILE A 22 -5.01 10.23 -3.03
CA ILE A 22 -4.57 10.92 -4.24
C ILE A 22 -3.89 12.29 -4.00
N PRO A 23 -4.28 13.15 -3.04
CA PRO A 23 -3.63 14.45 -2.90
C PRO A 23 -2.27 14.42 -2.18
N TYR A 24 -1.80 13.27 -1.69
CA TYR A 24 -0.44 13.16 -1.14
C TYR A 24 0.56 12.98 -2.28
N ILE A 25 1.21 14.09 -2.65
CA ILE A 25 2.33 14.16 -3.59
C ILE A 25 3.56 14.75 -2.90
N ALA A 26 4.75 14.45 -3.40
CA ALA A 26 5.98 15.01 -2.85
C ALA A 26 6.08 16.50 -3.18
N ALA A 27 6.50 17.32 -2.21
CA ALA A 27 6.62 18.77 -2.37
C ALA A 27 7.70 19.20 -3.40
N TYR A 28 8.54 18.26 -3.83
CA TYR A 28 9.65 18.49 -4.76
C TYR A 28 9.35 18.05 -6.21
N ASP A 29 8.15 17.54 -6.49
CA ASP A 29 7.78 17.13 -7.83
C ASP A 29 7.68 18.33 -8.78
N LEU A 30 8.45 18.30 -9.87
CA LEU A 30 8.46 19.36 -10.90
C LEU A 30 7.12 19.47 -11.66
N PHE A 31 6.34 18.39 -11.68
CA PHE A 31 5.07 18.28 -12.41
C PHE A 31 3.99 17.57 -11.57
N PRO A 32 3.46 18.22 -10.52
CA PRO A 32 2.56 17.60 -9.54
C PRO A 32 1.29 17.00 -10.14
N LEU A 33 0.72 17.64 -11.17
CA LEU A 33 -0.47 17.15 -11.89
C LEU A 33 -0.20 15.83 -12.61
N ALA A 34 0.93 15.72 -13.32
CA ALA A 34 1.28 14.50 -14.04
C ALA A 34 1.52 13.32 -13.08
N VAL A 35 2.09 13.58 -11.90
CA VAL A 35 2.27 12.57 -10.85
C VAL A 35 0.93 12.10 -10.30
N VAL A 36 -0.02 13.02 -10.06
CA VAL A 36 -1.38 12.67 -9.62
C VAL A 36 -2.09 11.80 -10.67
N GLU A 37 -2.02 12.17 -11.95
CA GLU A 37 -2.64 11.40 -13.03
C GLU A 37 -2.03 10.01 -13.14
N LYS A 38 -0.69 9.91 -13.10
CA LYS A 38 -0.01 8.61 -13.15
C LYS A 38 -0.34 7.73 -11.95
N LYS A 39 -0.41 8.32 -10.74
CA LYS A 39 -0.81 7.63 -9.53
C LYS A 39 -2.24 7.07 -9.66
N LYS A 40 -3.18 7.84 -10.22
CA LYS A 40 -4.54 7.35 -10.49
C LYS A 40 -4.54 6.15 -11.43
N GLU A 41 -3.87 6.26 -12.58
CA GLU A 41 -3.76 5.16 -13.55
C GLU A 41 -3.22 3.88 -12.90
N ILE A 42 -2.15 4.01 -12.10
CA ILE A 42 -1.54 2.87 -11.40
C ILE A 42 -2.52 2.26 -10.40
N LEU A 43 -3.19 3.07 -9.57
CA LEU A 43 -4.13 2.55 -8.58
C LEU A 43 -5.35 1.88 -9.22
N GLU A 44 -5.85 2.41 -10.33
CA GLU A 44 -6.92 1.77 -11.13
C GLU A 44 -6.50 0.41 -11.67
N GLN A 45 -5.27 0.30 -12.20
CA GLN A 45 -4.73 -0.99 -12.67
C GLN A 45 -4.53 -1.97 -11.52
N VAL A 46 -3.99 -1.52 -10.38
CA VAL A 46 -3.80 -2.34 -9.18
C VAL A 46 -5.12 -2.93 -8.69
N ILE A 47 -6.19 -2.14 -8.66
CA ILE A 47 -7.53 -2.60 -8.25
C ILE A 47 -8.07 -3.61 -9.26
N LYS A 48 -7.99 -3.29 -10.56
CA LYS A 48 -8.54 -4.12 -11.64
C LYS A 48 -7.88 -5.49 -11.72
N GLU A 49 -6.56 -5.52 -11.61
CA GLU A 49 -5.74 -6.72 -11.75
C GLU A 49 -5.36 -7.36 -10.41
N LYS A 50 -5.82 -6.80 -9.30
CA LYS A 50 -5.57 -7.29 -7.93
C LYS A 50 -4.08 -7.45 -7.61
N TRP A 51 -3.30 -6.42 -7.90
CA TRP A 51 -1.86 -6.46 -7.63
C TRP A 51 -1.58 -6.39 -6.13
N LEU A 52 -0.58 -7.13 -5.68
CA LEU A 52 -0.04 -7.00 -4.33
C LEU A 52 0.79 -5.71 -4.22
N LEU A 53 0.41 -4.82 -3.30
CA LEU A 53 1.15 -3.60 -3.00
C LEU A 53 2.21 -3.87 -1.95
N ILE A 54 3.43 -3.38 -2.21
CA ILE A 54 4.56 -3.48 -1.29
C ILE A 54 4.91 -2.07 -0.81
N PHE A 55 4.79 -1.83 0.50
CA PHE A 55 5.17 -0.57 1.15
C PHE A 55 6.48 -0.73 1.90
N GLU A 56 7.51 0.00 1.48
CA GLU A 56 8.85 -0.09 2.06
C GLU A 56 8.93 0.59 3.44
N HIS A 57 8.24 1.72 3.61
CA HIS A 57 8.39 2.58 4.78
C HIS A 57 7.22 2.50 5.77
N ASP A 58 6.25 1.60 5.55
CA ASP A 58 5.16 1.40 6.49
C ASP A 58 5.54 0.37 7.57
N PRO A 59 5.68 0.78 8.84
CA PRO A 59 6.10 -0.13 9.91
C PRO A 59 5.01 -1.15 10.30
N LYS A 60 3.77 -1.00 9.80
CA LYS A 60 2.63 -1.85 10.17
C LYS A 60 2.10 -2.66 9.00
N ILE A 61 2.10 -2.10 7.79
CA ILE A 61 1.48 -2.68 6.59
C ILE A 61 2.55 -2.79 5.50
N THR A 62 3.32 -3.87 5.50
CA THR A 62 4.34 -4.12 4.46
C THR A 62 3.72 -4.58 3.15
N PHE A 63 2.66 -5.38 3.22
CA PHE A 63 1.97 -5.97 2.08
C PHE A 63 0.48 -5.74 2.19
N ALA A 64 -0.18 -5.31 1.11
CA ALA A 64 -1.64 -5.16 1.10
C ALA A 64 -2.23 -5.29 -0.30
N TYR A 65 -3.53 -5.57 -0.37
CA TYR A 65 -4.32 -5.39 -1.58
C TYR A 65 -5.14 -4.11 -1.49
N LEU A 66 -5.33 -3.43 -2.61
CA LEU A 66 -6.26 -2.32 -2.72
C LEU A 66 -7.54 -2.79 -3.40
N ILE A 67 -8.66 -2.63 -2.71
CA ILE A 67 -9.98 -2.99 -3.22
C ILE A 67 -10.87 -1.74 -3.27
N GLU A 68 -11.81 -1.73 -4.19
CA GLU A 68 -12.88 -0.74 -4.21
C GLU A 68 -14.16 -1.37 -3.65
N LYS A 69 -14.72 -0.71 -2.63
CA LYS A 69 -15.98 -1.12 -2.01
C LYS A 69 -16.85 0.12 -1.78
N ASP A 70 -18.06 0.10 -2.31
CA ASP A 70 -19.03 1.21 -2.21
C ASP A 70 -18.44 2.56 -2.68
N GLY A 71 -17.65 2.54 -3.75
CA GLY A 71 -16.96 3.73 -4.29
C GLY A 71 -15.82 4.25 -3.42
N LYS A 72 -15.36 3.49 -2.42
CA LYS A 72 -14.23 3.83 -1.56
C LYS A 72 -13.09 2.84 -1.76
N GLN A 73 -11.88 3.38 -1.82
CA GLN A 73 -10.65 2.60 -1.83
C GLN A 73 -10.32 2.13 -0.40
N ILE A 74 -10.21 0.82 -0.21
CA ILE A 74 -9.89 0.18 1.07
C ILE A 74 -8.63 -0.66 0.89
N LEU A 75 -7.68 -0.50 1.82
CA LEU A 75 -6.51 -1.36 1.91
C LEU A 75 -6.80 -2.57 2.79
N GLU A 76 -6.48 -3.76 2.28
CA GLU A 76 -6.54 -5.03 3.00
C GLU A 76 -5.12 -5.53 3.26
N PRO A 77 -4.58 -5.37 4.48
CA PRO A 77 -3.23 -5.81 4.83
C PRO A 77 -3.11 -7.34 4.80
N VAL A 78 -2.06 -7.83 4.15
CA VAL A 78 -1.69 -9.25 4.19
C VAL A 78 -0.93 -9.50 5.49
N HIS A 79 -1.63 -10.09 6.46
CA HIS A 79 -1.01 -10.50 7.72
C HIS A 79 -0.26 -11.81 7.53
N ASN A 80 1.07 -11.78 7.64
CA ASN A 80 1.88 -12.98 7.60
C ASN A 80 1.71 -13.75 8.93
N LYS A 81 0.89 -14.80 8.95
CA LYS A 81 0.66 -15.66 10.14
C LYS A 81 1.85 -16.59 10.46
N ASN A 82 3.09 -16.15 10.23
CA ASN A 82 4.30 -16.93 10.49
C ASN A 82 5.37 -16.11 11.22
N SER A 83 5.12 -15.77 12.48
CA SER A 83 6.17 -15.69 13.50
C SER A 83 5.57 -15.97 14.88
N LYS A 84 6.17 -16.94 15.55
CA LYS A 84 5.80 -17.47 16.87
C LYS A 84 5.79 -16.37 17.94
N THR A 85 4.82 -16.46 18.85
CA THR A 85 4.87 -16.04 20.27
C THR A 85 5.74 -14.83 20.61
N GLN A 86 5.10 -13.66 20.76
CA GLN A 86 5.53 -12.70 21.78
C GLN A 86 4.36 -12.52 22.74
N ASN A 87 4.42 -13.24 23.86
CA ASN A 87 3.54 -13.03 25.00
C ASN A 87 3.63 -11.55 25.42
N PRO A 88 2.52 -10.87 25.72
CA PRO A 88 2.60 -9.59 26.40
C PRO A 88 3.14 -9.86 27.80
N ILE A 89 4.36 -9.40 28.08
CA ILE A 89 4.87 -9.28 29.44
C ILE A 89 3.98 -8.22 30.10
N THR A 90 2.98 -8.67 30.85
CA THR A 90 2.28 -7.84 31.82
C THR A 90 3.29 -7.42 32.88
N SER A 91 3.65 -6.13 32.89
CA SER A 91 4.37 -5.51 33.98
C SER A 91 3.33 -4.85 34.90
N PRO A 92 3.11 -5.35 36.13
CA PRO A 92 2.34 -4.62 37.12
C PRO A 92 3.25 -3.61 37.82
N ARG A 93 2.85 -2.35 37.80
CA ARG A 93 3.12 -1.40 38.87
C ARG A 93 1.83 -0.69 39.22
#